data_AF-A0A966E1U7-F1
#
_entry.id   AF-A0A966E1U7-F1
#
_cell.length_a   1.000
_cell.length_b   1.000
_cell.length_c   1.000
_cell.angle_alpha   90.00
_cell.angle_beta   90.00
_cell.angle_gamma   90.00
#
_symmetry.space_group_name_H-M   'P 1'
#
loop_
_entity.id
_entity.type
_entity.pdbx_description
1 polymer ?
#
loop_
_entity_poly.entity_id
_entity_poly.type
_entity_poly.pdbx_seq_one_letter_code
_entity_poly.pdbx_strand_id
1 'polypeptide(L)'
;MRKLIDHIQMNRLLDRLAAVKEKLTPNERELFHKLKAKYREPGATGFDDKTCLEVMLRNIEIRRGYALDPKDTVGRIIDLPRTGDAEDP
;
A
#
# COMPACT_ATOMS: atom_id res chain seq x y z
N MET A 1 -19.16 -17.18 -6.67
CA MET A 1 -19.32 -15.70 -6.58
C MET A 1 -18.26 -15.02 -5.72
N ARG A 2 -18.04 -15.41 -4.45
CA ARG A 2 -17.08 -14.72 -3.55
C ARG A 2 -15.67 -14.52 -4.12
N LYS A 3 -15.06 -15.59 -4.65
CA LYS A 3 -13.72 -15.55 -5.28
C LYS A 3 -13.59 -14.54 -6.42
N LEU A 4 -14.66 -14.35 -7.20
CA LEU A 4 -14.66 -13.42 -8.34
C LEU A 4 -14.75 -11.96 -7.86
N ILE A 5 -15.57 -11.72 -6.82
CA ILE A 5 -15.70 -10.41 -6.17
C ILE A 5 -14.36 -10.02 -5.55
N ASP A 6 -13.72 -10.94 -4.83
CA ASP A 6 -12.42 -10.71 -4.21
C ASP A 6 -11.35 -10.40 -5.27
N HIS A 7 -11.34 -11.15 -6.38
CA HIS A 7 -10.43 -10.91 -7.49
C HIS A 7 -10.64 -9.52 -8.15
N ILE A 8 -11.90 -9.09 -8.33
CA ILE A 8 -12.21 -7.74 -8.85
C ILE A 8 -11.74 -6.66 -7.87
N GLN A 9 -11.94 -6.85 -6.57
CA GLN A 9 -11.45 -5.91 -5.55
C GLN A 9 -9.91 -5.81 -5.58
N MET A 10 -9.22 -6.94 -5.71
CA MET A 10 -7.76 -6.97 -5.82
C MET A 10 -7.25 -6.24 -7.05
N ASN A 11 -7.87 -6.46 -8.22
CA ASN A 11 -7.50 -5.74 -9.44
C ASN A 11 -7.70 -4.23 -9.29
N ARG A 12 -8.79 -3.78 -8.65
CA ARG A 12 -9.00 -2.35 -8.36
C ARG A 12 -7.90 -1.77 -7.47
N LEU A 13 -7.45 -2.51 -6.45
CA LEU A 13 -6.36 -2.06 -5.57
C LEU A 13 -5.02 -2.01 -6.32
N LEU A 14 -4.75 -3.01 -7.17
CA LEU A 14 -3.57 -3.03 -8.03
C LEU A 14 -3.57 -1.86 -9.03
N ASP A 15 -4.71 -1.51 -9.61
CA ASP A 15 -4.82 -0.37 -10.52
C ASP A 15 -4.58 0.96 -9.78
N ARG A 16 -5.13 1.11 -8.56
CA ARG A 16 -4.85 2.28 -7.71
C ARG A 16 -3.35 2.40 -7.40
N LEU A 17 -2.70 1.29 -7.04
CA LEU A 17 -1.26 1.28 -6.78
C LEU A 17 -0.42 1.52 -8.03
N ALA A 18 -0.89 1.07 -9.20
CA ALA A 18 -0.23 1.35 -10.48
C ALA A 18 -0.20 2.86 -10.78
N ALA A 19 -1.27 3.58 -10.46
CA ALA A 19 -1.34 5.04 -10.64
C ALA A 19 -0.37 5.82 -9.74
N VAL A 20 0.04 5.25 -8.60
CA VAL A 20 0.98 5.86 -7.65
C VAL A 20 2.30 5.07 -7.53
N LYS A 21 2.63 4.26 -8.53
CA LYS A 21 3.78 3.34 -8.51
C LYS A 21 5.10 4.06 -8.22
N GLU A 22 5.22 5.29 -8.67
CA GLU A 22 6.43 6.10 -8.47
C GLU A 22 6.68 6.44 -7.00
N LYS A 23 5.63 6.51 -6.18
CA LYS A 23 5.66 6.83 -4.75
C LYS A 23 5.89 5.60 -3.85
N LEU A 24 5.94 4.41 -4.43
CA LEU A 24 6.25 3.17 -3.72
C LEU A 24 7.75 3.11 -3.39
N THR A 25 8.07 2.65 -2.18
CA THR A 25 9.43 2.23 -1.82
C THR A 25 9.89 1.03 -2.65
N PRO A 26 11.19 0.72 -2.71
CA PRO A 26 11.69 -0.47 -3.41
C PRO A 26 11.00 -1.78 -2.97
N ASN A 27 10.82 -1.98 -1.66
CA ASN A 27 10.14 -3.16 -1.12
C ASN A 27 8.66 -3.23 -1.56
N GLU A 28 7.94 -2.11 -1.46
CA GLU A 28 6.55 -2.02 -1.90
C GLU A 28 6.41 -2.25 -3.41
N ARG A 29 7.36 -1.78 -4.22
CA ARG A 29 7.37 -2.08 -5.66
C ARG A 29 7.56 -3.55 -5.95
N GLU A 30 8.46 -4.22 -5.23
CA GLU A 30 8.66 -5.66 -5.38
C GLU A 30 7.39 -6.44 -5.02
N LEU A 31 6.77 -6.10 -3.89
CA LEU A 31 5.51 -6.71 -3.46
C LEU A 31 4.37 -6.45 -4.46
N PHE A 32 4.25 -5.22 -4.97
CA PHE A 32 3.29 -4.88 -6.02
C PHE A 32 3.48 -5.75 -7.25
N HIS A 33 4.72 -5.96 -7.71
CA HIS A 33 5.01 -6.79 -8.86
C HIS A 33 4.66 -8.27 -8.62
N LYS A 34 4.96 -8.81 -7.44
CA LYS A 34 4.58 -10.17 -7.03
C LYS A 34 3.06 -10.35 -7.02
N LEU A 35 2.33 -9.41 -6.41
CA LEU A 35 0.86 -9.47 -6.32
C LEU A 35 0.21 -9.26 -7.69
N LYS A 36 0.72 -8.34 -8.52
CA LYS A 36 0.24 -8.15 -9.89
C LYS A 36 0.42 -9.41 -10.75
N ALA A 37 1.53 -10.12 -10.59
CA ALA A 37 1.74 -11.40 -11.27
C ALA A 37 0.78 -12.47 -10.74
N LYS A 38 0.64 -12.58 -9.41
CA LYS A 38 -0.23 -13.56 -8.73
C LYS A 38 -1.69 -13.42 -9.17
N TYR A 39 -2.21 -12.19 -9.24
CA TYR A 39 -3.62 -11.92 -9.58
C TYR A 39 -3.86 -11.71 -11.09
N ARG A 40 -2.90 -12.04 -11.96
CA ARG A 40 -3.12 -12.03 -13.41
C ARG A 40 -4.14 -13.10 -13.83
N GLU A 41 -4.18 -14.21 -13.10
CA GLU A 41 -5.11 -15.31 -13.38
C GLU A 41 -6.31 -15.28 -12.42
N PRO A 42 -7.54 -15.42 -12.94
CA PRO A 42 -8.73 -15.54 -12.11
C PRO A 42 -8.68 -16.85 -11.33
N GLY A 43 -8.73 -16.76 -9.99
CA GLY A 43 -8.67 -17.92 -9.09
C GLY A 43 -7.56 -17.84 -8.04
N ALA A 44 -6.60 -16.93 -8.22
CA ALA A 44 -5.63 -16.61 -7.19
C ALA A 44 -6.31 -16.05 -5.94
N THR A 45 -5.91 -16.55 -4.77
CA THR A 45 -6.39 -16.09 -3.47
C THR A 45 -5.21 -15.91 -2.52
N GLY A 46 -5.33 -14.93 -1.63
CA GLY A 46 -4.45 -14.73 -0.50
C GLY A 46 -5.23 -13.96 0.55
N PHE A 47 -5.22 -14.47 1.77
CA PHE A 47 -5.99 -13.89 2.87
C PHE A 47 -5.50 -12.48 3.21
N ASP A 48 -4.17 -12.30 3.23
CA ASP A 48 -3.55 -11.03 3.62
C ASP A 48 -3.21 -10.11 2.43
N ASP A 49 -3.29 -10.60 1.19
CA ASP A 49 -2.84 -9.84 0.01
C ASP A 49 -3.61 -8.53 -0.13
N LYS A 50 -4.92 -8.54 0.16
CA LYS A 50 -5.75 -7.33 0.17
C LYS A 50 -5.27 -6.32 1.21
N THR A 51 -5.07 -6.78 2.43
CA THR A 51 -4.57 -5.98 3.55
C THR A 51 -3.22 -5.37 3.21
N CYS A 52 -2.32 -6.13 2.57
CA CYS A 52 -1.04 -5.62 2.11
C CYS A 52 -1.20 -4.44 1.14
N LEU A 53 -2.06 -4.57 0.11
CA LEU A 53 -2.28 -3.48 -0.85
C LEU A 53 -2.92 -2.24 -0.18
N GLU A 54 -3.82 -2.43 0.77
CA GLU A 54 -4.45 -1.35 1.54
C GLU A 54 -3.43 -0.62 2.43
N VAL A 55 -2.55 -1.36 3.11
CA VAL A 55 -1.45 -0.80 3.91
C VAL A 55 -0.48 -0.02 3.03
N MET A 56 -0.15 -0.52 1.84
CA MET A 56 0.72 0.21 0.89
C MET A 56 0.11 1.56 0.48
N LEU A 57 -1.18 1.59 0.16
CA LEU A 57 -1.89 2.83 -0.17
C LEU A 57 -1.89 3.80 1.01
N ARG A 58 -2.20 3.31 2.22
CA ARG A 58 -2.16 4.11 3.45
C ARG A 58 -0.76 4.66 3.72
N ASN A 59 0.29 3.85 3.54
CA ASN A 59 1.67 4.30 3.74
C ASN A 59 2.05 5.43 2.78
N ILE A 60 1.61 5.37 1.53
CA ILE A 60 1.80 6.44 0.55
C ILE A 60 1.10 7.72 1.00
N GLU A 61 -0.14 7.61 1.49
CA GLU A 61 -0.91 8.75 2.02
C GLU A 61 -0.24 9.38 3.25
N ILE A 62 0.26 8.56 4.17
CA ILE A 62 1.03 9.03 5.34
C ILE A 62 2.28 9.78 4.86
N ARG A 63 3.10 9.17 3.99
CA ARG A 63 4.31 9.84 3.47
C ARG A 63 3.99 11.16 2.78
N ARG A 64 2.88 11.23 2.04
CA ARG A 64 2.39 12.47 1.43
C ARG A 64 2.03 13.51 2.48
N GLY A 65 1.32 13.13 3.55
CA GLY A 65 0.93 14.02 4.64
C GLY A 65 2.12 14.61 5.42
N TYR A 66 3.24 13.89 5.48
CA TYR A 66 4.45 14.31 6.19
C TYR A 66 5.60 14.75 5.26
N ALA A 67 5.32 14.95 3.96
CA ALA A 67 6.30 15.33 2.93
C ALA A 67 7.56 14.44 2.89
N LEU A 68 7.41 13.15 3.21
CA LEU A 68 8.51 12.19 3.27
C LEU A 68 8.81 11.59 1.91
N ASP A 69 10.09 11.59 1.51
CA ASP A 69 10.51 10.89 0.29
C ASP A 69 10.53 9.37 0.54
N PRO A 70 9.86 8.55 -0.30
CA PRO A 70 9.94 7.10 -0.24
C PRO A 70 11.36 6.54 -0.35
N LYS A 71 12.33 7.28 -0.91
CA LYS A 71 13.74 6.88 -0.98
C LYS A 71 14.47 7.10 0.34
N ASP A 72 14.08 8.13 1.11
CA ASP A 72 14.75 8.52 2.36
C ASP A 72 14.14 7.87 3.61
N THR A 73 13.00 7.20 3.45
CA THR A 73 12.24 6.56 4.54
C THR A 73 12.50 5.08 4.71
N VAL A 74 13.34 4.48 3.85
CA VAL A 74 13.72 3.07 3.98
C VAL A 74 14.63 2.92 5.20
N GLY A 75 14.10 2.35 6.29
CA GLY A 75 14.86 2.04 7.51
C GLY A 75 14.81 3.09 8.62
N ARG A 76 14.09 4.21 8.43
CA ARG A 76 13.85 5.18 9.52
C ARG A 76 12.56 4.82 10.25
N ILE A 77 12.65 4.62 11.57
CA ILE A 77 11.48 4.71 12.44
C ILE A 77 11.02 6.16 12.36
N ILE A 78 9.91 6.41 11.67
CA ILE A 78 9.31 7.74 11.63
C ILE A 78 8.46 7.83 12.89
N ASP A 79 8.99 8.51 13.91
CA ASP A 79 8.21 8.86 15.09
C ASP A 79 7.27 9.99 14.68
N LEU A 80 6.03 9.62 14.37
CA LEU A 80 4.99 10.55 13.96
C LEU A 80 4.30 11.03 15.24
N PRO A 81 4.33 12.33 15.57
CA PRO A 81 3.49 12.83 16.66
C PRO A 81 2.05 12.49 16.30
N ARG A 82 1.35 11.81 17.22
CA ARG A 82 -0.06 11.49 17.01
C ARG A 82 -0.79 12.82 16.94
N THR A 83 -1.56 13.04 15.87
CA THR A 83 -2.47 14.18 15.80
C THR A 83 -3.51 14.00 16.92
N GLY A 84 -3.26 14.68 18.04
CA GLY A 84 -3.89 14.42 19.33
C GLY A 84 -3.04 14.92 20.51
N ASP A 85 -1.72 14.98 20.34
CA ASP A 85 -0.79 15.55 21.32
C ASP A 85 -0.53 17.05 21.05
N ALA A 86 -1.54 17.77 20.56
CA ALA A 86 -1.52 19.22 20.63
C ALA A 86 -1.77 19.57 22.10
N GLU A 87 -0.69 19.87 22.82
CA GLU A 87 -0.72 20.43 24.16
C GLU A 87 -1.70 21.63 24.18
N ASP A 88 -2.78 21.46 24.95
CA ASP A 88 -3.66 22.55 25.37
C ASP A 88 -2.85 23.38 26.39
N PRO A 89 -2.68 24.71 26.19
CA PRO A 89 -1.78 25.57 26.97
C PRO A 89 -2.12 25.71 28.45
#